data_AF-A0A022RX98-F1
#
_entry.id   AF-A0A022RX98-F1
#
_cell.length_a   1.000
_cell.length_b   1.000
_cell.length_c   1.000
_cell.angle_alpha   90.00
_cell.angle_beta   90.00
_cell.angle_gamma   90.00
#
_symmetry.space_group_name_H-M   'P 1'
#
loop_
_entity.id
_entity.type
_entity.pdbx_description
1 polymer ?
#
loop_
_entity_poly.entity_id
_entity_poly.type
_entity_poly.pdbx_seq_one_letter_code
_entity_poly.pdbx_strand_id
1 'polypeptide(L)'
;PVKSPVSALDLNRLKSTLCTIKLAIEDIDIFNKILNRPRVETEAFAVRLLEGEELVRKCSTVKRWNVFMRLYYAKKLSKLENSLINFFQIDVAALHFRESKRISVLVSDLEEKINQITTMLERCEIRACDPDTVPVVVVGFQGMPPANDGGR
;
A
#
# COMPACT_ATOMS: atom_id res chain seq x y z
N PRO A 1 -19.08 3.72 40.12
CA PRO A 1 -19.97 3.99 38.97
C PRO A 1 -20.30 2.71 38.19
N VAL A 2 -21.47 2.12 38.46
CA VAL A 2 -21.94 0.93 37.74
C VAL A 2 -22.39 1.37 36.34
N LYS A 3 -21.62 1.00 35.30
CA LYS A 3 -22.03 1.24 33.90
C LYS A 3 -23.40 0.58 33.67
N SER A 4 -24.32 1.37 33.11
CA SER A 4 -25.68 0.99 32.74
C SER A 4 -25.73 -0.36 32.01
N PRO A 5 -26.76 -1.20 32.23
CA PRO A 5 -26.92 -2.45 31.50
C PRO A 5 -27.04 -2.19 29.99
N VAL A 6 -26.39 -3.04 29.17
CA VAL A 6 -26.28 -2.94 27.69
C VAL A 6 -27.42 -2.14 27.08
N SER A 7 -27.10 -0.97 26.54
CA SER A 7 -28.04 -0.14 25.81
C SER A 7 -28.13 -0.62 24.36
N ALA A 8 -29.27 -0.42 23.71
CA ALA A 8 -29.42 -0.72 22.29
C ALA A 8 -28.43 0.08 21.42
N LEU A 9 -28.01 1.26 21.91
CA LEU A 9 -27.04 2.13 21.26
C LEU A 9 -25.64 1.51 21.25
N ASP A 10 -25.19 0.93 22.37
CA ASP A 10 -23.86 0.28 22.46
C ASP A 10 -23.76 -0.94 21.53
N LEU A 11 -24.86 -1.69 21.41
CA LEU A 11 -24.91 -2.85 20.52
C LEU A 11 -24.84 -2.45 19.04
N ASN A 12 -25.61 -1.43 18.64
CA ASN A 12 -25.60 -0.91 17.27
C ASN A 12 -24.23 -0.33 16.90
N ARG A 13 -23.60 0.38 17.83
CA ARG A 13 -22.26 0.95 17.61
C ARG A 13 -21.25 -0.17 17.36
N LEU A 14 -21.21 -1.19 18.21
CA LEU A 14 -20.28 -2.31 18.03
C LEU A 14 -20.56 -3.10 16.75
N LYS A 15 -21.83 -3.34 16.41
CA LYS A 15 -22.22 -3.98 15.16
C LYS A 15 -21.70 -3.21 13.94
N SER A 16 -21.84 -1.88 13.96
CA SER A 16 -21.33 -1.01 12.90
C SER A 16 -19.81 -1.11 12.79
N THR A 17 -19.09 -1.03 13.93
CA THR A 17 -17.64 -1.19 13.98
C THR A 17 -17.17 -2.52 13.40
N LEU A 18 -17.81 -3.63 13.78
CA LEU A 18 -17.48 -4.96 13.24
C LEU A 18 -17.69 -5.01 11.72
N CYS A 19 -18.77 -4.40 11.22
CA CYS A 19 -19.05 -4.33 9.77
C CYS A 19 -17.97 -3.53 9.03
N THR A 20 -17.58 -2.36 9.54
CA THR A 20 -16.51 -1.54 8.96
C THR A 20 -15.19 -2.30 8.92
N ILE A 21 -14.82 -2.97 10.00
CA ILE A 21 -13.56 -3.73 10.05
C ILE A 21 -13.59 -4.92 9.09
N LYS A 22 -14.73 -5.59 8.97
CA LYS A 22 -14.90 -6.71 8.03
C LYS A 22 -14.65 -6.28 6.59
N LEU A 23 -15.24 -5.16 6.16
CA LEU A 23 -15.01 -4.59 4.83
C LEU A 23 -13.52 -4.28 4.61
N ALA A 24 -12.84 -3.69 5.61
CA ALA A 24 -11.41 -3.42 5.51
C ALA A 24 -10.56 -4.71 5.37
N ILE A 25 -10.94 -5.80 6.03
CA ILE A 25 -10.26 -7.10 5.88
C ILE A 25 -10.48 -7.69 4.50
N GLU A 26 -11.69 -7.57 3.93
CA GLU A 26 -11.98 -8.00 2.57
C GLU A 26 -11.12 -7.23 1.55
N ASP A 27 -10.94 -5.92 1.73
CA ASP A 27 -10.03 -5.11 0.90
C ASP A 27 -8.57 -5.57 1.03
N ILE A 28 -8.08 -5.81 2.26
CA ILE A 28 -6.72 -6.33 2.51
C ILE A 28 -6.55 -7.69 1.84
N ASP A 29 -7.57 -8.53 1.87
CA ASP A 29 -7.55 -9.85 1.27
C ASP A 29 -7.41 -9.78 -0.27
N ILE A 30 -8.10 -8.82 -0.90
CA ILE A 30 -7.94 -8.49 -2.32
C ILE A 30 -6.52 -8.00 -2.60
N PHE A 31 -5.99 -7.07 -1.80
CA PHE A 31 -4.62 -6.57 -1.97
C PHE A 31 -3.58 -7.69 -1.81
N ASN A 32 -3.75 -8.59 -0.84
CA ASN A 32 -2.88 -9.73 -0.66
C ASN A 32 -2.90 -10.69 -1.86
N LYS A 33 -4.05 -10.87 -2.53
CA LYS A 33 -4.14 -11.62 -3.80
C LYS A 33 -3.32 -10.93 -4.90
N ILE A 34 -3.51 -9.63 -5.09
CA ILE A 34 -2.82 -8.85 -6.12
C ILE A 34 -1.30 -8.87 -5.90
N LEU A 35 -0.87 -8.76 -4.64
CA LEU A 35 0.54 -8.73 -4.24
C LEU A 35 1.14 -10.13 -4.02
N ASN A 36 0.38 -11.20 -4.25
CA ASN A 36 0.76 -12.60 -4.00
C ASN A 36 1.34 -12.82 -2.59
N ARG A 37 0.69 -12.27 -1.57
CA ARG A 37 1.10 -12.30 -0.16
C ARG A 37 0.29 -13.31 0.67
N PRO A 38 0.90 -13.92 1.71
CA PRO A 38 0.21 -14.87 2.59
C PRO A 38 -0.89 -14.21 3.42
N ARG A 39 -1.99 -14.94 3.65
CA ARG A 39 -3.22 -14.49 4.33
C ARG A 39 -3.29 -14.79 5.83
N VAL A 40 -2.21 -15.34 6.39
CA VAL A 40 -2.16 -15.81 7.79
C VAL A 40 -2.58 -14.73 8.78
N GLU A 41 -2.13 -13.49 8.53
CA GLU A 41 -2.47 -12.34 9.37
C GLU A 41 -3.98 -12.06 9.29
N THR A 42 -4.55 -12.01 8.07
CA THR A 42 -5.97 -11.72 7.79
C THR A 42 -6.94 -12.80 8.26
N GLU A 43 -6.52 -14.06 8.30
CA GLU A 43 -7.31 -15.17 8.85
C GLU A 43 -7.54 -15.01 10.36
N ALA A 44 -6.48 -14.66 11.11
CA ALA A 44 -6.60 -14.40 12.56
C ALA A 44 -7.54 -13.21 12.84
N PHE A 45 -7.54 -12.20 11.96
CA PHE A 45 -8.49 -11.09 12.01
C PHE A 45 -9.94 -11.57 11.82
N ALA A 46 -10.18 -12.38 10.79
CA ALA A 46 -11.52 -12.87 10.45
C ALA A 46 -12.14 -13.71 11.59
N VAL A 47 -11.36 -14.57 12.23
CA VAL A 47 -11.83 -15.39 13.37
C VAL A 47 -12.32 -14.51 14.52
N ARG A 48 -11.54 -13.49 14.93
CA ARG A 48 -11.95 -12.57 16.01
C ARG A 48 -13.23 -11.79 15.68
N LEU A 49 -13.41 -11.41 14.41
CA LEU A 49 -14.64 -10.73 13.99
C LEU A 49 -15.86 -11.63 14.06
N LEU A 50 -15.75 -12.90 13.63
CA LEU A 50 -16.85 -13.86 13.69
C LEU A 50 -17.30 -14.10 15.14
N GLU A 51 -16.35 -14.25 16.07
CA GLU A 51 -16.67 -14.34 17.50
C GLU A 51 -17.40 -13.08 18.00
N GLY A 52 -17.02 -11.91 17.51
CA GLY A 52 -17.65 -10.64 17.83
C GLY A 52 -19.09 -10.53 17.32
N GLU A 53 -19.32 -10.89 16.06
CA GLU A 53 -20.64 -10.91 15.44
C GLU A 53 -21.57 -11.90 16.16
N GLU A 54 -21.07 -13.09 16.50
CA GLU A 54 -21.86 -14.09 17.22
C GLU A 54 -22.27 -13.59 18.61
N LEU A 55 -21.38 -12.88 19.30
CA LEU A 55 -21.69 -12.30 20.59
C LEU A 55 -22.75 -11.21 20.49
N VAL A 56 -22.62 -10.30 19.52
CA VAL A 56 -23.61 -9.24 19.25
C VAL A 56 -24.99 -9.85 18.95
N ARG A 57 -25.03 -10.92 18.15
CA ARG A 57 -26.26 -11.66 17.85
C ARG A 57 -26.87 -12.31 19.10
N LYS A 58 -26.06 -12.94 19.96
CA LYS A 58 -26.57 -13.52 21.22
C LYS A 58 -27.17 -12.43 22.11
N CYS A 59 -26.51 -11.28 22.22
CA CYS A 59 -27.01 -10.13 22.98
C CYS A 59 -28.35 -9.58 22.46
N SER A 60 -28.55 -9.49 21.14
CA SER A 60 -29.78 -8.94 20.57
C SER A 60 -31.03 -9.78 20.84
N THR A 61 -30.86 -11.07 21.14
CA THR A 61 -31.96 -12.00 21.46
C THR A 61 -32.39 -11.97 22.92
N VAL A 62 -31.64 -11.30 23.79
CA VAL A 62 -31.94 -11.25 25.24
C VAL A 62 -33.16 -10.39 25.50
N LYS A 63 -34.17 -10.96 26.16
CA LYS A 63 -35.39 -10.22 26.54
C LYS A 63 -35.08 -9.12 27.55
N ARG A 64 -35.75 -7.97 27.43
CA ARG A 64 -35.50 -6.76 28.26
C ARG A 64 -35.61 -7.00 29.76
N TRP A 65 -36.52 -7.89 30.19
CA TRP A 65 -36.73 -8.24 31.60
C TRP A 65 -35.69 -9.20 32.17
N ASN A 66 -34.84 -9.81 31.35
CA ASN A 66 -33.80 -10.72 31.84
C ASN A 66 -32.54 -9.93 32.27
N VAL A 67 -32.61 -9.31 33.44
CA VAL A 67 -31.56 -8.43 33.99
C VAL A 67 -30.23 -9.18 34.19
N PHE A 68 -30.29 -10.42 34.70
CA PHE A 68 -29.10 -11.24 34.92
C PHE A 68 -28.34 -11.49 33.62
N MET A 69 -29.05 -11.93 32.57
CA MET A 69 -28.43 -12.12 31.26
C MET A 69 -27.90 -10.83 30.66
N ARG A 70 -28.60 -9.70 30.83
CA ARG A 70 -28.10 -8.39 30.35
C ARG A 70 -26.78 -8.02 31.01
N LEU A 71 -26.63 -8.23 32.32
CA LEU A 71 -25.37 -7.97 33.02
C LEU A 71 -24.25 -8.92 32.57
N TYR A 72 -24.56 -10.20 32.38
CA TYR A 72 -23.61 -11.18 31.85
C TYR A 72 -23.09 -10.77 30.46
N TYR A 73 -23.99 -10.44 29.55
CA TYR A 73 -23.65 -10.02 28.20
C TYR A 73 -22.97 -8.64 28.16
N ALA A 74 -23.30 -7.71 29.07
CA ALA A 74 -22.60 -6.44 29.19
C ALA A 74 -21.10 -6.64 29.47
N LYS A 75 -20.78 -7.50 30.43
CA LYS A 75 -19.38 -7.83 30.75
C LYS A 75 -18.68 -8.47 29.56
N LYS A 76 -19.35 -9.39 28.86
CA LYS A 76 -18.79 -10.07 27.69
C LYS A 76 -18.56 -9.11 26.52
N LEU A 77 -19.48 -8.17 26.28
CA LEU A 77 -19.37 -7.15 25.25
C LEU A 77 -18.22 -6.17 25.53
N SER A 78 -18.08 -5.72 26.78
CA SER A 78 -16.96 -4.87 27.18
C SER A 78 -15.62 -5.60 27.05
N LYS A 79 -15.57 -6.90 27.34
CA LYS A 79 -14.36 -7.71 27.12
C LYS A 79 -14.01 -7.81 25.64
N LEU A 80 -15.01 -7.98 24.77
CA LEU A 80 -14.83 -8.00 23.33
C LEU A 80 -14.32 -6.66 22.80
N GLU A 81 -14.96 -5.54 23.18
CA GLU A 81 -14.53 -4.19 22.77
C GLU A 81 -13.07 -3.93 23.17
N ASN A 82 -12.70 -4.25 24.41
CA ASN A 82 -11.31 -4.13 24.86
C ASN A 82 -10.35 -5.06 24.09
N SER A 83 -10.76 -6.29 23.80
CA SER A 83 -9.95 -7.23 23.02
C SER A 83 -9.73 -6.74 21.58
N LEU A 84 -10.75 -6.15 20.97
CA LEU A 84 -10.64 -5.55 19.63
C LEU A 84 -9.71 -4.34 19.65
N ILE A 85 -9.90 -3.42 20.59
CA ILE A 85 -9.03 -2.25 20.74
C ILE A 85 -7.57 -2.67 20.90
N ASN A 86 -7.31 -3.62 21.82
CA ASN A 86 -5.97 -4.13 22.06
C ASN A 86 -5.35 -4.76 20.79
N PHE A 87 -6.16 -5.51 20.05
CA PHE A 87 -5.72 -6.13 18.79
C PHE A 87 -5.33 -5.09 17.73
N PHE A 88 -6.17 -4.06 17.54
CA PHE A 88 -5.89 -2.98 16.58
C PHE A 88 -4.72 -2.10 17.01
N GLN A 89 -4.56 -1.85 18.32
CA GLN A 89 -3.49 -1.01 18.82
C GLN A 89 -2.13 -1.71 18.84
N ILE A 90 -2.09 -3.03 19.00
CA ILE A 90 -0.84 -3.79 19.11
C ILE A 90 -0.55 -4.51 17.79
N ASP A 91 -1.36 -5.49 17.42
CA ASP A 91 -1.04 -6.40 16.32
C ASP A 91 -1.15 -5.69 14.97
N VAL A 92 -2.21 -4.90 14.73
CA VAL A 92 -2.35 -4.13 13.47
C VAL A 92 -1.30 -3.03 13.39
N ALA A 93 -1.03 -2.32 14.49
CA ALA A 93 -0.03 -1.26 14.50
C ALA A 93 1.38 -1.82 14.21
N ALA A 94 1.74 -2.96 14.80
CA ALA A 94 2.99 -3.64 14.51
C ALA A 94 3.05 -4.09 13.04
N LEU A 95 1.95 -4.62 12.51
CA LEU A 95 1.84 -4.98 11.10
C LEU A 95 2.11 -3.78 10.19
N HIS A 96 1.39 -2.69 10.45
CA HIS A 96 1.48 -1.46 9.68
C HIS A 96 2.90 -0.88 9.71
N PHE A 97 3.54 -0.89 10.88
CA PHE A 97 4.92 -0.45 11.02
C PHE A 97 5.89 -1.30 10.20
N ARG A 98 5.76 -2.63 10.25
CA ARG A 98 6.57 -3.57 9.45
C ARG A 98 6.40 -3.34 7.96
N GLU A 99 5.17 -3.20 7.49
CA GLU A 99 4.88 -2.97 6.08
C GLU A 99 5.37 -1.60 5.62
N SER A 100 5.23 -0.57 6.45
CA SER A 100 5.79 0.76 6.16
C SER A 100 7.30 0.74 5.99
N LYS A 101 8.01 -0.03 6.84
CA LYS A 101 9.46 -0.21 6.71
C LYS A 101 9.84 -1.01 5.46
N ARG A 102 9.08 -2.04 5.11
CA ARG A 102 9.29 -2.79 3.86
C ARG A 102 9.14 -1.90 2.62
N ILE A 103 8.11 -1.07 2.60
CA ILE A 103 7.89 -0.09 1.52
C ILE A 103 9.06 0.89 1.46
N SER A 104 9.50 1.42 2.61
CA SER A 104 10.65 2.33 2.65
C SER A 104 11.92 1.71 2.06
N VAL A 105 12.23 0.46 2.42
CA VAL A 105 13.40 -0.26 1.88
C VAL A 105 13.25 -0.47 0.37
N LEU A 106 12.07 -0.87 -0.10
CA LEU A 106 11.81 -1.05 -1.52
C LEU A 106 11.98 0.26 -2.30
N VAL A 107 11.48 1.38 -1.77
CA VAL A 107 11.61 2.70 -2.41
C VAL A 107 13.07 3.14 -2.48
N SER A 108 13.87 2.90 -1.43
CA SER A 108 15.30 3.20 -1.46
C SER A 108 16.08 2.36 -2.48
N ASP A 109 15.78 1.06 -2.60
CA ASP A 109 16.39 0.20 -3.63
C ASP A 109 15.99 0.65 -5.06
N LEU A 110 14.73 1.07 -5.25
CA LEU A 110 14.28 1.64 -6.51
C LEU A 110 14.98 2.96 -6.84
N GLU A 111 15.13 3.85 -5.86
CA GLU A 111 15.85 5.12 -6.02
C GLU A 111 17.30 4.87 -6.48
N GLU A 112 18.00 3.91 -5.87
CA GLU A 112 19.36 3.53 -6.28
C GLU A 112 19.40 3.03 -7.73
N LYS A 113 18.50 2.12 -8.11
CA LYS A 113 18.44 1.58 -9.48
C LYS A 113 18.12 2.66 -10.50
N ILE A 114 17.21 3.57 -10.17
CA ILE A 114 16.87 4.71 -11.04
C ILE A 114 18.11 5.59 -11.24
N ASN A 115 18.83 5.92 -10.17
CA ASN A 115 20.06 6.71 -10.27
C ASN A 115 21.12 6.04 -11.13
N GLN A 116 21.31 4.71 -10.98
CA GLN A 116 22.22 3.95 -11.85
C GLN A 116 21.83 4.05 -13.34
N ILE A 117 20.53 3.90 -13.66
CA ILE A 117 20.03 4.03 -15.03
C ILE A 117 20.27 5.45 -15.57
N THR A 118 19.97 6.48 -14.78
CA THR A 118 20.19 7.87 -15.16
C THR A 118 21.67 8.12 -15.48
N THR A 119 22.60 7.69 -14.62
CA THR A 119 24.05 7.83 -14.87
C THR A 119 24.50 7.05 -16.11
N MET A 120 23.90 5.89 -16.41
CA MET A 120 24.21 5.14 -17.65
C MET A 120 23.72 5.88 -18.90
N LEU A 121 22.54 6.50 -18.86
CA LEU A 121 21.99 7.28 -19.96
C LEU A 121 22.83 8.54 -20.24
N GLU A 122 23.21 9.27 -19.20
CA GLU A 122 24.11 10.44 -19.33
C GLU A 122 25.45 10.06 -20.00
N ARG A 123 25.99 8.88 -19.67
CA ARG A 123 27.22 8.37 -20.32
C ARG A 123 27.01 7.98 -21.79
N CYS A 124 25.81 7.56 -22.17
CA CYS A 124 25.50 7.22 -23.57
C CYS A 124 25.37 8.47 -24.45
N GLU A 125 24.88 9.59 -23.91
CA GLU A 125 24.81 10.88 -24.62
C GLU A 125 26.19 11.44 -24.98
N ILE A 126 27.22 11.19 -24.17
CA ILE A 126 28.62 11.60 -24.45
C ILE A 126 29.23 10.81 -25.63
N ARG A 127 28.63 9.67 -26.04
CA ARG A 127 29.15 8.81 -27.11
C ARG A 127 28.40 8.95 -28.45
N ALA A 128 27.48 9.89 -28.58
CA ALA A 128 27.00 10.34 -29.88
C ALA A 128 28.04 11.30 -30.47
N CYS A 129 28.54 11.00 -31.68
CA CYS A 129 29.59 11.72 -32.38
C CYS A 129 29.48 13.24 -32.24
N ASP A 130 30.61 13.85 -31.85
CA ASP A 130 30.87 15.29 -32.00
C ASP A 130 30.57 15.69 -33.46
N PRO A 131 29.50 16.48 -33.73
CA PRO A 131 29.13 16.85 -35.11
C PRO A 131 30.17 17.77 -35.78
N ASP A 132 31.07 18.37 -35.00
CA ASP A 132 31.84 19.54 -35.43
C ASP A 132 33.30 19.25 -35.81
N THR A 133 33.70 17.99 -36.01
CA THR A 133 35.00 17.69 -36.64
C THR A 133 34.81 16.94 -37.96
N VAL A 134 34.19 17.61 -38.94
CA VAL A 134 34.40 17.26 -40.35
C VAL A 134 35.77 17.83 -40.75
N PRO A 135 36.80 17.01 -41.05
CA PRO A 135 38.01 17.56 -41.64
C PRO A 135 37.65 18.13 -43.01
N VAL A 136 37.73 19.46 -43.15
CA VAL A 136 37.61 20.11 -44.45
C VAL A 136 38.81 19.69 -45.29
N VAL A 137 38.60 18.68 -46.13
CA VAL A 137 39.57 18.31 -47.17
C VAL A 137 39.50 19.39 -48.25
N VAL A 138 40.43 20.34 -48.21
CA VAL A 138 40.62 21.28 -49.31
C VAL A 138 41.26 20.53 -50.47
N VAL A 139 40.45 20.11 -51.43
CA VAL A 139 40.95 19.56 -52.70
C VAL A 139 41.43 20.74 -53.55
N GLY A 140 42.74 20.92 -53.64
CA GLY A 140 43.34 21.92 -54.53
C GLY A 140 43.07 21.54 -55.99
N PHE A 141 42.37 22.39 -56.72
CA PHE A 141 42.27 22.26 -58.18
C PHE A 141 43.57 22.77 -58.81
N GLN A 142 44.41 21.82 -59.24
CA GLN A 142 45.57 22.08 -60.09
C GLN A 142 45.08 22.67 -61.43
N GLY A 143 45.66 23.80 -61.82
CA GLY A 143 45.19 24.67 -62.91
C GLY A 143 45.06 24.01 -64.29
N MET A 144 44.04 24.45 -65.03
CA MET A 144 43.96 24.28 -66.48
C MET A 144 44.85 25.33 -67.17
N PRO A 145 45.58 24.96 -68.24
CA PRO A 145 46.38 25.89 -69.02
C PRO A 145 45.49 26.83 -69.86
N PRO A 146 45.98 28.02 -70.25
CA PRO A 146 45.22 29.01 -71.00
C PRO A 146 44.92 28.52 -72.42
N ALA A 147 43.66 28.65 -72.85
CA ALA A 147 43.27 28.46 -74.24
C ALA A 147 43.74 29.66 -75.08
N ASN A 148 44.65 29.38 -75.99
CA ASN A 148 45.10 30.26 -77.06
C ASN A 148 44.30 29.93 -78.33
N ASP A 149 43.56 30.88 -78.88
CA ASP A 149 43.30 31.04 -80.32
C ASP A 149 42.68 32.44 -80.49
N GLY A 150 43.22 33.39 -81.25
CA GLY A 150 43.69 33.25 -82.62
C GLY A 150 42.80 34.18 -83.46
N GLY A 151 43.31 35.35 -83.83
CA GLY A 151 42.52 36.46 -84.36
C GLY A 151 41.95 36.28 -85.76
N ARG A 152 40.99 37.15 -86.08
CA ARG A 152 40.98 37.96 -87.31
C ARG A 152 40.16 39.23 -87.06
#